data_AF-A0A0F9TCE8-F1
#
_entry.id   AF-A0A0F9TCE8-F1
#
_cell.length_a   1.000
_cell.length_b   1.000
_cell.length_c   1.000
_cell.angle_alpha   90.00
_cell.angle_beta   90.00
_cell.angle_gamma   90.00
#
_symmetry.space_group_name_H-M   'P 1'
#
loop_
_entity.id
_entity.type
_entity.pdbx_description
1 polymer ?
#
loop_
_entity_poly.entity_id
_entity_poly.type
_entity_poly.pdbx_seq_one_letter_code
_entity_poly.pdbx_strand_id
1 'polypeptide(L)' 'MKYDHYPTELNEIIGNNPQHQGWKKDAWDRSYKYTQLNDGMCFSIKSAGIDGEFETKDDIVLK' A
#
# COMPACT_ATOMS: atom_id res chain seq x y z
N MET A 1 18.77 12.03 9.05
CA MET A 1 18.54 10.70 8.47
C MET A 1 17.09 10.64 8.00
N LYS A 2 16.82 10.90 6.71
CA LYS A 2 15.44 10.93 6.15
C LYS A 2 15.11 9.65 5.36
N TYR A 3 16.05 8.71 5.23
CA TYR A 3 15.96 7.59 4.30
C TYR A 3 16.44 6.24 4.87
N ASP A 4 16.59 6.11 6.19
CA ASP A 4 17.00 4.84 6.82
C ASP A 4 15.82 3.91 7.15
N HIS A 5 14.61 4.29 6.76
CA HIS A 5 13.39 3.51 6.92
C HIS A 5 12.53 3.63 5.66
N TYR A 6 11.80 2.56 5.35
CA TYR A 6 10.71 2.65 4.40
C TYR A 6 9.62 3.58 4.91
N PRO A 7 8.79 4.15 4.02
CA PRO A 7 7.68 5.01 4.41
C PRO A 7 6.79 4.41 5.50
N THR A 8 6.23 5.23 6.37
CA THR A 8 5.34 4.74 7.44
C THR A 8 3.90 4.56 6.98
N GLU A 9 3.54 5.24 5.89
CA GLU A 9 2.23 5.18 5.26
C GLU A 9 2.32 5.25 3.74
N LEU A 10 1.28 4.76 3.05
CA LEU A 10 1.22 4.78 1.58
C LEU A 10 1.26 6.20 1.00
N ASN A 11 0.71 7.19 1.73
CA ASN A 11 0.69 8.58 1.27
C ASN A 11 2.09 9.20 1.16
N GLU A 12 3.06 8.75 1.96
CA GLU A 12 4.46 9.18 1.84
C GLU A 12 5.09 8.68 0.52
N ILE A 13 4.65 7.52 0.00
CA ILE A 13 5.07 6.97 -1.30
C ILE A 13 4.43 7.76 -2.44
N ILE A 14 3.12 7.98 -2.35
CA ILE A 14 2.32 8.63 -3.41
C ILE A 14 2.63 10.13 -3.50
N GLY A 15 2.82 10.76 -2.34
CA GLY A 15 3.04 12.19 -2.18
C GLY A 15 1.86 13.04 -2.66
N ASN A 16 2.16 14.30 -2.96
CA ASN A 16 1.18 15.31 -3.37
C ASN A 16 1.09 15.48 -4.90
N ASN A 17 1.64 14.56 -5.69
CA ASN A 17 1.52 14.63 -7.15
C ASN A 17 0.07 14.35 -7.56
N PRO A 18 -0.61 15.28 -8.26
CA PRO A 18 -1.99 15.09 -8.72
C PRO A 18 -2.19 13.83 -9.57
N GLN A 19 -1.21 13.47 -10.39
CA GLN A 19 -1.28 12.29 -11.26
C GLN A 19 -1.26 10.97 -10.47
N HIS A 20 -0.65 10.96 -9.29
CA HIS A 20 -0.54 9.77 -8.46
C HIS A 20 -1.70 9.62 -7.47
N GLN A 21 -2.62 10.59 -7.37
CA GLN A 21 -3.72 10.49 -6.40
C GLN A 21 -4.63 9.28 -6.66
N GLY A 22 -4.73 8.84 -7.92
CA GLY A 22 -5.42 7.60 -8.29
C GLY A 22 -4.76 6.33 -7.74
N TRP A 23 -3.48 6.36 -7.39
CA TRP A 23 -2.74 5.21 -6.86
C TRP A 23 -3.06 4.89 -5.40
N LYS A 24 -3.86 5.73 -4.73
CA LYS A 24 -4.33 5.47 -3.36
C LYS A 24 -5.27 4.27 -3.29
N LYS A 25 -5.80 3.85 -4.43
CA LYS A 25 -6.80 2.82 -4.55
C LYS A 25 -6.39 1.77 -5.58
N ASP A 26 -6.90 0.57 -5.39
CA ASP A 26 -6.74 -0.52 -6.34
C ASP A 26 -7.67 -0.39 -7.55
N ALA A 27 -7.59 -1.37 -8.45
CA ALA A 27 -8.39 -1.42 -9.66
C ALA A 27 -9.92 -1.50 -9.40
N TRP A 28 -10.33 -1.79 -8.16
CA TRP A 28 -11.71 -1.88 -7.72
C TRP A 28 -12.15 -0.65 -6.89
N ASP A 29 -11.39 0.45 -6.95
CA ASP A 29 -11.64 1.72 -6.24
C ASP A 29 -11.62 1.59 -4.70
N ARG A 30 -10.86 0.63 -4.17
CA ARG A 30 -10.72 0.36 -2.73
C ARG A 30 -9.33 0.74 -2.22
N SER A 31 -9.23 1.17 -0.95
CA SER A 31 -7.95 1.49 -0.32
C SER A 31 -7.09 0.25 -0.13
N TYR A 32 -5.79 0.38 -0.41
CA TYR A 32 -4.82 -0.66 -0.07
C TYR A 32 -4.57 -0.76 1.44
N LYS A 33 -4.20 -1.95 1.92
CA LYS A 33 -3.60 -2.16 3.23
C LYS A 33 -2.07 -2.04 3.12
N TYR A 34 -1.53 -0.96 3.67
CA TYR A 34 -0.08 -0.77 3.83
C TYR A 34 0.36 -1.30 5.19
N THR A 35 1.44 -2.08 5.23
CA THR A 35 2.03 -2.55 6.49
C THR A 35 3.54 -2.44 6.42
N GLN A 36 4.13 -1.68 7.35
CA GLN A 36 5.57 -1.64 7.56
C GLN A 36 5.99 -2.87 8.39
N LEU A 37 7.11 -3.50 8.04
CA LEU A 37 7.61 -4.74 8.63
C LEU A 37 9.08 -4.56 9.05
N ASN A 38 9.59 -5.46 9.91
CA ASN A 38 10.99 -5.51 10.34
C ASN A 38 11.52 -4.15 10.82
N ASP A 39 10.79 -3.48 11.72
CA ASP A 39 11.15 -2.16 12.27
C ASP A 39 11.44 -1.09 11.22
N GLY A 40 10.73 -1.12 10.10
CA GLY A 40 10.89 -0.14 9.02
C GLY A 40 11.86 -0.55 7.92
N MET A 41 12.40 -1.77 7.98
CA MET A 41 13.30 -2.32 6.95
C MET A 41 12.58 -3.01 5.80
N CYS A 42 11.26 -3.24 5.90
CA CYS A 42 10.45 -3.79 4.82
C CYS A 42 9.03 -3.19 4.83
N PHE A 43 8.28 -3.37 3.75
CA PHE A 43 6.86 -3.02 3.70
C PHE A 43 6.07 -4.06 2.90
N SER A 44 4.74 -3.98 2.98
CA SER A 44 3.84 -4.69 2.08
C SER A 44 2.64 -3.83 1.75
N ILE A 45 2.16 -3.97 0.52
CA ILE A 45 0.93 -3.34 0.03
C ILE A 45 -0.01 -4.46 -0.40
N LYS A 46 -1.21 -4.50 0.15
CA LYS A 46 -2.21 -5.51 -0.17
C LYS A 46 -3.48 -4.86 -0.73
N SER A 47 -3.95 -5.33 -1.87
CA SER A 47 -5.31 -5.10 -2.37
C SER A 47 -6.20 -6.26 -1.96
N ALA A 48 -7.43 -5.95 -1.56
CA ALA A 48 -8.45 -6.92 -1.18
C ALA A 48 -9.11 -7.62 -2.39
N GLY A 49 -8.50 -7.50 -3.58
CA GLY A 49 -8.98 -8.19 -4.77
C GLY A 49 -10.37 -7.74 -5.21
N ILE A 50 -11.03 -8.65 -5.93
CA ILE A 50 -12.36 -8.44 -6.50
C ILE A 50 -13.45 -8.53 -5.43
N ASP A 51 -13.29 -9.39 -4.41
CA ASP A 51 -14.30 -9.56 -3.36
C ASP A 51 -14.31 -8.39 -2.36
N GLY A 52 -13.16 -7.73 -2.16
CA GLY A 52 -13.03 -6.57 -1.28
C GLY A 52 -12.84 -6.93 0.18
N GLU A 53 -12.61 -8.21 0.47
CA GLU A 53 -12.33 -8.73 1.80
C GLU A 53 -10.85 -9.10 1.88
N PHE A 54 -10.18 -8.69 2.94
CA PHE A 54 -8.79 -9.11 3.16
C PHE A 54 -8.74 -10.55 3.67
N GLU A 55 -7.63 -11.23 3.41
CA GLU A 55 -7.33 -12.61 3.86
C GLU A 55 -8.12 -13.69 3.09
N THR A 56 -8.55 -13.33 1.88
CA THR A 56 -9.17 -14.23 0.90
C THR A 56 -8.16 -14.65 -0.17
N LYS A 57 -8.60 -15.47 -1.13
CA LYS A 57 -7.71 -16.06 -2.15
C LYS A 57 -7.35 -15.08 -3.28
N ASP A 58 -8.14 -14.04 -3.47
CA ASP A 58 -7.95 -13.02 -4.51
C ASP A 58 -7.18 -11.80 -4.03
N ASP A 59 -6.77 -11.76 -2.76
CA ASP A 59 -5.80 -10.80 -2.23
C ASP A 59 -4.56 -10.71 -3.14
N ILE A 60 -4.22 -9.49 -3.57
CA ILE A 60 -2.99 -9.20 -4.33
C ILE A 60 -2.00 -8.52 -3.39
N VAL A 61 -0.83 -9.15 -3.18
CA VAL A 61 0.19 -8.66 -2.23
C VAL A 61 1.48 -8.30 -2.96
N LEU A 62 1.91 -7.05 -2.83
CA LEU A 62 3.25 -6.57 -3.16
C LEU A 62 4.10 -6.55 -1.89
N LYS A 63 5.34 -7.07 -1.97
CA LYS A 63 6.32 -7.11 -0.88
C LYS A 63 7.68 -6.63 -1.39
#